data_AF-A0A563W3V7-F1
#
_entry.id   AF-A0A563W3V7-F1
#
_cell.length_a   1.000
_cell.length_b   1.000
_cell.length_c   1.000
_cell.angle_alpha   90.00
_cell.angle_beta   90.00
_cell.angle_gamma   90.00
#
_symmetry.space_group_name_H-M   'P 1'
#
loop_
_entity.id
_entity.type
_entity.pdbx_description
1 polymer ?
#
loop_
_entity_poly.entity_id
_entity_poly.type
_entity_poly.pdbx_seq_one_letter_code
_entity_poly.pdbx_strand_id
1 'polypeptide(L)'
;MSQIAYDTFIEDRLFFPKRTVVKQIEKLLPELLPDEKYVDGNHVLRDIEVQHGLLVERAESIYSFSHLTIQEFLTAQHIDYNDIPIEELVDNHLCDKRWREVFLLLAGLRKADNLLLAMEKKTHSLINNSKLQDLLDWVEKITDYPLENIRSLAKRAISFSNAINNLSAFIQIDKNQISFMNGMAYDYLIEFANSLAVIKFNSKTVYIYTNMNQTINIDNDSIDAQTINIVIKEAVKEFIDYVLSIAEYKIYSHIRYDELIDNLEKLKQDAIRDKQDKDRLLGISKKINELWMNTFNLTSEMMEISESEMETITDYTYTNLLMLQCKQAVVRVTPEVWKGIESRMLLPVKND
;
A
#
# COMPACT_ATOMS: atom_id res chain seq x y z
N MET A 1 7.82 -29.88 -8.35
CA MET A 1 8.24 -28.50 -8.68
C MET A 1 7.64 -27.48 -7.73
N SER A 2 6.32 -27.52 -7.47
CA SER A 2 5.66 -26.64 -6.48
C SER A 2 6.28 -26.69 -5.08
N GLN A 3 6.65 -27.89 -4.58
CA GLN A 3 7.37 -28.03 -3.31
C GLN A 3 8.74 -27.31 -3.30
N ILE A 4 9.51 -27.46 -4.38
CA ILE A 4 10.82 -26.81 -4.51
C ILE A 4 10.65 -25.29 -4.44
N ALA A 5 9.67 -24.77 -5.18
CA ALA A 5 9.34 -23.35 -5.19
C ALA A 5 9.00 -22.83 -3.80
N TYR A 6 8.10 -23.52 -3.09
CA TYR A 6 7.68 -23.17 -1.74
C TYR A 6 8.86 -23.16 -0.74
N ASP A 7 9.64 -24.25 -0.69
CA ASP A 7 10.77 -24.37 0.22
C ASP A 7 11.81 -23.27 -0.02
N THR A 8 12.14 -22.99 -1.30
CA THR A 8 13.11 -21.95 -1.62
C THR A 8 12.56 -20.54 -1.43
N PHE A 9 11.25 -20.34 -1.55
CA PHE A 9 10.61 -19.04 -1.36
C PHE A 9 10.57 -18.64 0.13
N ILE A 10 10.23 -19.59 1.02
CA ILE A 10 10.28 -19.39 2.48
C ILE A 10 11.69 -19.01 2.93
N GLU A 11 12.70 -19.72 2.42
CA GLU A 11 14.09 -19.47 2.79
C GLU A 11 14.71 -18.23 2.10
N ASP A 12 13.92 -17.45 1.36
CA ASP A 12 14.38 -16.30 0.55
C ASP A 12 15.55 -16.63 -0.39
N ARG A 13 15.49 -17.81 -1.01
CA ARG A 13 16.51 -18.30 -1.94
C ARG A 13 16.01 -18.24 -3.38
N LEU A 14 16.56 -17.29 -4.14
CA LEU A 14 16.42 -17.24 -5.60
C LEU A 14 17.31 -18.28 -6.30
N PHE A 15 18.44 -18.61 -5.70
CA PHE A 15 19.41 -19.57 -6.22
C PHE A 15 19.56 -20.75 -5.27
N PHE A 16 19.58 -21.96 -5.82
CA PHE A 16 19.67 -23.18 -5.03
C PHE A 16 20.59 -24.22 -5.69
N PRO A 17 21.29 -25.05 -4.88
CA PRO A 17 22.18 -26.07 -5.42
C PRO A 17 21.44 -27.13 -6.24
N LYS A 18 22.04 -27.59 -7.34
CA LYS A 18 21.56 -28.70 -8.17
C LYS A 18 21.18 -29.93 -7.35
N ARG A 19 22.02 -30.27 -6.35
CA ARG A 19 21.79 -31.41 -5.44
C ARG A 19 20.46 -31.33 -4.69
N THR A 20 19.96 -30.14 -4.40
CA THR A 20 18.68 -29.95 -3.69
C THR A 20 17.53 -30.35 -4.60
N VAL A 21 17.56 -29.88 -5.85
CA VAL A 21 16.56 -30.18 -6.87
C VAL A 21 16.54 -31.65 -7.21
N VAL A 22 17.72 -32.24 -7.48
CA VAL A 22 17.86 -33.67 -7.83
C VAL A 22 17.30 -34.55 -6.71
N LYS A 23 17.65 -34.28 -5.45
CA LYS A 23 17.12 -35.04 -4.30
C LYS A 23 15.60 -34.96 -4.18
N GLN A 24 15.01 -33.78 -4.43
CA GLN A 24 13.56 -33.62 -4.38
C GLN A 24 12.87 -34.31 -5.54
N ILE A 25 13.43 -34.25 -6.75
CA ILE A 25 12.95 -34.99 -7.92
C ILE A 25 12.95 -36.50 -7.64
N GLU A 26 14.08 -37.04 -7.15
CA GLU A 26 14.23 -38.46 -6.83
C GLU A 26 13.27 -38.92 -5.71
N LYS A 27 12.92 -38.02 -4.78
CA LYS A 27 11.93 -38.30 -3.74
C LYS A 27 10.50 -38.39 -4.29
N LEU A 28 10.13 -37.53 -5.23
CA LEU A 28 8.76 -37.40 -5.74
C LEU A 28 8.44 -38.37 -6.89
N LEU A 29 9.44 -38.76 -7.68
CA LEU A 29 9.23 -39.64 -8.85
C LEU A 29 8.60 -41.00 -8.51
N PRO A 30 8.99 -41.70 -7.42
CA PRO A 30 8.34 -42.95 -7.03
C PRO A 30 6.85 -42.81 -6.69
N GLU A 31 6.41 -41.63 -6.23
CA GLU A 31 5.00 -41.36 -5.93
C GLU A 31 4.19 -41.09 -7.20
N LEU A 32 4.79 -40.43 -8.20
CA LEU A 32 4.14 -40.05 -9.46
C LEU A 32 4.15 -41.17 -10.51
N LEU A 33 5.20 -41.99 -10.52
CA LEU A 33 5.43 -43.07 -11.49
C LEU A 33 5.82 -44.35 -10.75
N PRO A 34 4.89 -44.97 -10.00
CA PRO A 34 5.19 -46.13 -9.14
C PRO A 34 5.69 -47.36 -9.92
N ASP A 35 5.39 -47.44 -11.22
CA ASP A 35 5.80 -48.53 -12.10
C ASP A 35 7.19 -48.32 -12.73
N GLU A 36 7.74 -47.09 -12.68
CA GLU A 36 9.08 -46.80 -13.20
C GLU A 36 10.16 -47.13 -12.16
N LYS A 37 11.02 -48.09 -12.48
CA LYS A 37 12.15 -48.46 -11.62
C LYS A 37 13.34 -47.57 -11.93
N TYR A 38 13.74 -46.80 -10.93
CA TYR A 38 14.99 -46.02 -10.87
C TYR A 38 15.08 -44.93 -11.94
N VAL A 39 14.65 -43.73 -11.56
CA VAL A 39 14.75 -42.54 -12.40
C VAL A 39 15.88 -41.66 -11.86
N ASP A 40 16.92 -41.43 -12.68
CA ASP A 40 18.03 -40.53 -12.34
C ASP A 40 17.53 -39.08 -12.28
N GLY A 41 17.54 -38.48 -11.09
CA GLY A 41 17.08 -37.09 -10.93
C GLY A 41 17.89 -36.09 -11.75
N ASN A 42 19.15 -36.39 -12.09
CA ASN A 42 19.95 -35.55 -12.99
C ASN A 42 19.50 -35.64 -14.45
N HIS A 43 18.95 -36.77 -14.86
CA HIS A 43 18.38 -36.91 -16.20
C HIS A 43 17.08 -36.11 -16.29
N VAL A 44 16.18 -36.28 -15.32
CA VAL A 44 14.91 -35.56 -15.26
C VAL A 44 15.12 -34.05 -15.12
N LEU A 45 16.09 -33.61 -14.30
CA LEU A 45 16.41 -32.18 -14.20
C LEU A 45 16.87 -31.61 -15.56
N ARG A 46 17.68 -32.36 -16.32
CA ARG A 46 18.10 -31.96 -17.66
C ARG A 46 16.91 -31.89 -18.62
N ASP A 47 15.96 -32.81 -18.52
CA ASP A 47 14.75 -32.77 -19.35
C ASP A 47 13.86 -31.56 -19.01
N ILE A 48 13.71 -31.24 -17.72
CA ILE A 48 12.98 -30.03 -17.26
C ILE A 48 13.63 -28.76 -17.78
N GLU A 49 14.97 -28.71 -17.78
CA GLU A 49 15.76 -27.59 -18.29
C GLU A 49 15.56 -27.42 -19.81
N VAL A 50 15.74 -28.50 -20.57
CA VAL A 50 15.72 -28.46 -22.05
C VAL A 50 14.31 -28.32 -22.61
N GLN A 51 13.32 -29.00 -22.04
CA GLN A 51 11.98 -29.10 -22.63
C GLN A 51 11.00 -28.06 -22.10
N HIS A 52 11.13 -27.64 -20.83
CA HIS A 52 10.14 -26.78 -20.18
C HIS A 52 10.68 -25.41 -19.83
N GLY A 53 12.02 -25.23 -19.78
CA GLY A 53 12.65 -23.97 -19.39
C GLY A 53 12.19 -23.49 -18.01
N LEU A 54 11.76 -24.41 -17.13
CA LEU A 54 11.20 -24.08 -15.82
C LEU A 54 12.30 -23.72 -14.83
N LEU A 55 13.41 -24.44 -14.92
CA LEU A 55 14.63 -24.25 -14.15
C LEU A 55 15.78 -23.94 -15.10
N VAL A 56 16.70 -23.09 -14.65
CA VAL A 56 17.85 -22.65 -15.44
C VAL A 56 19.10 -22.75 -14.58
N GLU A 57 20.17 -23.33 -15.11
CA GLU A 57 21.50 -23.29 -14.49
C GLU A 57 22.08 -21.88 -14.64
N ARG A 58 22.40 -21.23 -13.51
CA ARG A 58 22.88 -19.83 -13.45
C ARG A 58 24.39 -19.76 -13.25
N ALA A 59 24.95 -20.77 -12.59
CA ALA A 59 26.38 -21.03 -12.42
C ALA A 59 26.55 -22.54 -12.22
N GLU A 60 27.79 -23.04 -12.26
CA GLU A 60 28.07 -24.47 -12.11
C GLU A 60 27.37 -25.06 -10.87
N SER A 61 26.45 -26.00 -11.10
CA SER A 61 25.65 -26.67 -10.07
C SER A 61 24.76 -25.74 -9.23
N ILE A 62 24.42 -24.54 -9.73
CA ILE A 62 23.51 -23.58 -9.11
C ILE A 62 22.36 -23.27 -10.06
N TYR A 63 21.14 -23.52 -9.59
CA TYR A 63 19.90 -23.37 -10.36
C TYR A 63 19.03 -22.25 -9.79
N SER A 64 18.14 -21.73 -10.64
CA SER A 64 16.99 -20.91 -10.23
C SER A 64 15.76 -21.32 -11.03
N PHE A 65 14.58 -20.86 -10.63
CA PHE A 65 13.46 -20.77 -11.57
C PHE A 65 13.82 -19.82 -12.72
N SER A 66 13.26 -20.06 -13.91
CA SER A 66 13.49 -19.20 -15.06
C SER A 66 12.99 -17.78 -14.83
N HIS A 67 11.86 -17.64 -14.13
CA HIS A 67 11.27 -16.37 -13.72
C HIS A 67 10.71 -16.45 -12.29
N LEU A 68 10.80 -15.33 -11.56
CA LEU A 68 10.24 -15.20 -10.20
C LEU A 68 8.72 -15.44 -10.19
N THR A 69 8.01 -14.95 -11.19
CA THR A 69 6.55 -15.13 -11.32
C THR A 69 6.13 -16.60 -11.38
N ILE A 70 6.99 -17.46 -11.95
CA ILE A 70 6.74 -18.91 -11.97
C ILE A 70 6.98 -19.51 -10.59
N GLN A 71 8.02 -19.07 -9.87
CA GLN A 71 8.26 -19.48 -8.49
C GLN A 71 7.10 -19.07 -7.58
N GLU A 72 6.60 -17.84 -7.69
CA GLU A 72 5.45 -17.33 -6.93
C GLU A 72 4.18 -18.14 -7.23
N PHE A 73 3.90 -18.41 -8.51
CA PHE A 73 2.77 -19.26 -8.93
C PHE A 73 2.85 -20.67 -8.37
N LEU A 74 4.01 -21.32 -8.49
CA LEU A 74 4.22 -22.67 -7.98
C LEU A 74 4.18 -22.73 -6.45
N THR A 75 4.60 -21.67 -5.77
CA THR A 75 4.48 -21.50 -4.31
C THR A 75 3.02 -21.42 -3.90
N ALA A 76 2.22 -20.56 -4.55
CA ALA A 76 0.78 -20.46 -4.30
C ALA A 76 0.05 -21.80 -4.56
N GLN A 77 0.41 -22.49 -5.64
CA GLN A 77 -0.14 -23.81 -5.96
C GLN A 77 0.21 -24.86 -4.90
N HIS A 78 1.44 -24.83 -4.34
CA HIS A 78 1.84 -25.74 -3.27
C HIS A 78 1.00 -25.53 -2.00
N ILE A 79 0.79 -24.28 -1.63
CA ILE A 79 0.01 -23.89 -0.45
C ILE A 79 -1.44 -24.36 -0.59
N ASP A 80 -2.07 -24.14 -1.75
CA ASP A 80 -3.44 -24.57 -1.99
C ASP A 80 -3.58 -26.09 -2.05
N TYR A 81 -2.69 -26.79 -2.77
CA TYR A 81 -2.76 -28.24 -2.94
C TYR A 81 -2.55 -29.02 -1.62
N ASN A 82 -1.69 -28.52 -0.73
CA ASN A 82 -1.38 -29.19 0.53
C ASN A 82 -2.21 -28.67 1.71
N ASP A 83 -3.21 -27.82 1.47
CA ASP A 83 -4.06 -27.20 2.50
C ASP A 83 -3.26 -26.59 3.66
N ILE A 84 -2.19 -25.86 3.33
CA ILE A 84 -1.36 -25.18 4.32
C ILE A 84 -2.22 -24.17 5.10
N PRO A 85 -2.14 -24.12 6.44
CA PRO A 85 -2.96 -23.21 7.26
C PRO A 85 -2.79 -21.74 6.85
N ILE A 86 -3.91 -21.11 6.49
CA ILE A 86 -3.91 -19.74 5.99
C ILE A 86 -3.59 -18.74 7.12
N GLU A 87 -4.02 -19.03 8.34
CA GLU A 87 -3.76 -18.19 9.51
C GLU A 87 -2.26 -18.07 9.78
N GLU A 88 -1.54 -19.20 9.78
CA GLU A 88 -0.08 -19.21 9.98
C GLU A 88 0.64 -18.48 8.84
N LEU A 89 0.20 -18.70 7.60
CA LEU A 89 0.75 -18.01 6.43
C LEU A 89 0.59 -16.49 6.54
N VAL A 90 -0.60 -16.03 6.89
CA VAL A 90 -0.92 -14.60 7.05
C VAL A 90 -0.14 -14.02 8.22
N ASP A 91 -0.09 -14.70 9.37
CA ASP A 91 0.58 -14.19 10.56
C ASP A 91 2.08 -13.97 10.35
N ASN A 92 2.71 -14.84 9.56
CA ASN A 92 4.16 -14.80 9.29
C ASN A 92 4.55 -13.93 8.10
N HIS A 93 3.68 -13.78 7.09
CA HIS A 93 4.09 -13.23 5.79
C HIS A 93 3.25 -12.06 5.27
N LEU A 94 2.15 -11.67 5.93
CA LEU A 94 1.26 -10.63 5.39
C LEU A 94 1.95 -9.27 5.16
N CYS A 95 2.94 -8.91 5.99
CA CYS A 95 3.69 -7.66 5.84
C CYS A 95 4.99 -7.83 5.00
N ASP A 96 5.30 -9.06 4.56
CA ASP A 96 6.45 -9.33 3.69
C ASP A 96 6.07 -9.10 2.23
N LYS A 97 6.58 -8.00 1.66
CA LYS A 97 6.26 -7.58 0.28
C LYS A 97 6.63 -8.62 -0.79
N ARG A 98 7.56 -9.55 -0.50
CA ARG A 98 7.89 -10.65 -1.43
C ARG A 98 6.69 -11.57 -1.63
N TRP A 99 5.89 -11.77 -0.59
CA TRP A 99 4.72 -12.65 -0.61
C TRP A 99 3.50 -12.05 -1.29
N ARG A 100 3.57 -10.78 -1.73
CA ARG A 100 2.46 -10.07 -2.37
C ARG A 100 1.80 -10.90 -3.47
N GLU A 101 2.58 -11.33 -4.46
CA GLU A 101 2.05 -12.09 -5.60
C GLU A 101 1.50 -13.44 -5.17
N VAL A 102 2.12 -14.10 -4.18
CA VAL A 102 1.63 -15.37 -3.64
C VAL A 102 0.24 -15.21 -3.03
N PHE A 103 -0.01 -14.15 -2.25
CA PHE A 103 -1.35 -13.88 -1.70
C PHE A 103 -2.39 -13.55 -2.78
N LEU A 104 -2.02 -12.78 -3.81
CA LEU A 104 -2.90 -12.47 -4.94
C LEU A 104 -3.28 -13.75 -5.70
N LEU A 105 -2.30 -14.60 -5.97
CA LEU A 105 -2.50 -15.88 -6.65
C LEU A 105 -3.35 -16.84 -5.82
N LEU A 106 -3.09 -16.94 -4.50
CA LEU A 106 -3.91 -17.74 -3.58
C LEU A 106 -5.36 -17.29 -3.57
N ALA A 107 -5.61 -15.98 -3.57
CA ALA A 107 -6.95 -15.42 -3.66
C ALA A 107 -7.64 -15.83 -4.99
N GLY A 108 -6.91 -16.00 -6.09
CA GLY A 108 -7.44 -16.50 -7.36
C GLY A 108 -7.67 -18.01 -7.41
N LEU A 109 -6.87 -18.80 -6.69
CA LEU A 109 -6.91 -20.27 -6.72
C LEU A 109 -8.04 -20.88 -5.87
N ARG A 110 -8.43 -20.22 -4.77
CA ARG A 110 -9.40 -20.77 -3.80
C ARG A 110 -10.50 -19.79 -3.41
N LYS A 111 -11.49 -20.26 -2.64
CA LYS A 111 -12.50 -19.37 -2.04
C LYS A 111 -11.80 -18.47 -1.02
N ALA A 112 -11.74 -17.17 -1.30
CA ALA A 112 -10.90 -16.24 -0.54
C ALA A 112 -11.49 -15.77 0.79
N ASP A 113 -12.70 -16.18 1.19
CA ASP A 113 -13.33 -15.74 2.44
C ASP A 113 -12.41 -15.92 3.66
N ASN A 114 -11.85 -17.12 3.86
CA ASN A 114 -10.98 -17.42 5.01
C ASN A 114 -9.67 -16.64 4.94
N LEU A 115 -9.11 -16.47 3.73
CA LEU A 115 -7.91 -15.66 3.51
C LEU A 115 -8.14 -14.20 3.88
N LEU A 116 -9.20 -13.59 3.36
CA LEU A 116 -9.50 -12.18 3.64
C LEU A 116 -9.85 -11.94 5.11
N LEU A 117 -10.56 -12.87 5.76
CA LEU A 117 -10.83 -12.79 7.21
C LEU A 117 -9.55 -12.92 8.06
N ALA A 118 -8.63 -13.80 7.67
CA ALA A 118 -7.33 -13.91 8.33
C ALA A 118 -6.49 -12.63 8.14
N MET A 119 -6.45 -12.09 6.91
CA MET A 119 -5.77 -10.84 6.61
C MET A 119 -6.36 -9.66 7.39
N GLU A 120 -7.69 -9.58 7.50
CA GLU A 120 -8.37 -8.55 8.30
C GLU A 120 -7.94 -8.65 9.77
N LYS A 121 -7.99 -9.85 10.35
CA LYS A 121 -7.61 -10.08 11.75
C LYS A 121 -6.16 -9.66 12.01
N LYS A 122 -5.22 -10.05 11.15
CA LYS A 122 -3.81 -9.65 11.26
C LYS A 122 -3.66 -8.14 11.08
N THR A 123 -4.35 -7.54 10.12
CA THR A 123 -4.35 -6.09 9.88
C THR A 123 -4.84 -5.32 11.12
N HIS A 124 -5.92 -5.77 11.76
CA HIS A 124 -6.39 -5.15 13.00
C HIS A 124 -5.39 -5.29 14.15
N SER A 125 -4.60 -6.37 14.21
CA SER A 125 -3.56 -6.52 15.24
C SER A 125 -2.43 -5.49 15.12
N LEU A 126 -2.27 -4.84 13.96
CA LEU A 126 -1.35 -3.72 13.75
C LEU A 126 -1.85 -2.43 14.41
N ILE A 127 -3.15 -2.33 14.71
CA ILE A 127 -3.77 -1.23 15.46
C ILE A 127 -3.55 -1.47 16.96
N ASN A 128 -2.28 -1.59 17.37
CA ASN A 128 -1.88 -1.71 18.77
C ASN A 128 -1.13 -0.47 19.27
N ASN A 129 -0.89 0.50 18.38
CA ASN A 129 -0.21 1.76 18.65
C ASN A 129 -1.22 2.90 18.81
N SER A 130 -1.00 3.76 19.81
CA SER A 130 -1.85 4.94 20.06
C SER A 130 -1.97 5.87 18.85
N LYS A 131 -0.91 6.10 18.06
CA LYS A 131 -0.97 7.05 16.93
C LYS A 131 -1.81 6.54 15.76
N LEU A 132 -1.66 5.26 15.39
CA LEU A 132 -2.50 4.68 14.34
C LEU A 132 -3.97 4.65 14.80
N GLN A 133 -4.22 4.34 16.08
CA GLN A 133 -5.54 4.41 16.68
C GLN A 133 -6.12 5.84 16.60
N ASP A 134 -5.38 6.87 17.03
CA ASP A 134 -5.80 8.27 16.99
C ASP A 134 -6.13 8.74 15.56
N LEU A 135 -5.33 8.31 14.58
CA LEU A 135 -5.57 8.60 13.16
C LEU A 135 -6.87 7.94 12.68
N LEU A 136 -7.12 6.69 13.06
CA LEU A 136 -8.34 5.97 12.69
C LEU A 136 -9.57 6.52 13.40
N ASP A 137 -9.46 6.93 14.66
CA ASP A 137 -10.51 7.65 15.40
C ASP A 137 -10.87 8.97 14.70
N TRP A 138 -9.86 9.71 14.23
CA TRP A 138 -10.08 10.90 13.41
C TRP A 138 -10.76 10.57 12.08
N VAL A 139 -10.36 9.48 11.39
CA VAL A 139 -11.02 9.02 10.15
C VAL A 139 -12.49 8.68 10.40
N GLU A 140 -12.80 7.94 11.47
CA GLU A 140 -14.19 7.63 11.84
C GLU A 140 -14.96 8.93 12.03
N LYS A 141 -14.47 9.84 12.88
CA LYS A 141 -15.15 11.10 13.21
C LYS A 141 -15.36 12.02 12.01
N ILE A 142 -14.35 12.17 11.14
CA ILE A 142 -14.43 13.10 10.01
C ILE A 142 -15.33 12.57 8.88
N THR A 143 -15.60 11.26 8.86
CA THR A 143 -16.45 10.57 7.88
C THR A 143 -17.80 10.11 8.42
N ASP A 144 -18.06 10.26 9.73
CA ASP A 144 -19.29 9.84 10.43
C ASP A 144 -20.48 10.74 10.12
N TYR A 145 -20.93 10.68 8.86
CA TYR A 145 -22.19 11.27 8.47
C TYR A 145 -22.75 10.59 7.21
N PRO A 146 -24.07 10.38 7.14
CA PRO A 146 -24.71 9.69 6.04
C PRO A 146 -24.63 10.55 4.77
N LEU A 147 -23.98 10.04 3.72
CA LEU A 147 -24.16 10.57 2.38
C LEU A 147 -24.62 9.43 1.48
N GLU A 148 -25.59 9.73 0.64
CA GLU A 148 -26.20 8.75 -0.27
C GLU A 148 -25.30 8.43 -1.47
N ASN A 149 -24.30 9.27 -1.78
CA ASN A 149 -23.61 9.23 -3.06
C ASN A 149 -22.31 8.40 -3.08
N ILE A 150 -21.74 8.06 -1.92
CA ILE A 150 -20.42 7.40 -1.82
C ILE A 150 -20.40 6.35 -0.71
N ARG A 151 -19.80 5.19 -1.01
CA ARG A 151 -19.58 4.11 -0.04
C ARG A 151 -18.73 4.60 1.13
N SER A 152 -19.10 4.24 2.36
CA SER A 152 -18.42 4.68 3.59
C SER A 152 -16.91 4.41 3.57
N LEU A 153 -16.49 3.24 3.07
CA LEU A 153 -15.06 2.91 3.00
C LEU A 153 -14.27 3.84 2.07
N ALA A 154 -14.85 4.28 0.95
CA ALA A 154 -14.18 5.22 0.06
C ALA A 154 -13.93 6.58 0.74
N LYS A 155 -14.86 7.06 1.56
CA LYS A 155 -14.64 8.27 2.37
C LYS A 155 -13.48 8.07 3.33
N ARG A 156 -13.48 6.96 4.07
CA ARG A 156 -12.43 6.63 5.04
C ARG A 156 -11.07 6.55 4.36
N ALA A 157 -10.99 5.91 3.18
CA ALA A 157 -9.77 5.81 2.38
C ALA A 157 -9.23 7.17 1.95
N ILE A 158 -10.09 8.07 1.47
CA ILE A 158 -9.71 9.43 1.07
C ILE A 158 -9.21 10.22 2.29
N SER A 159 -9.92 10.15 3.42
CA SER A 159 -9.52 10.84 4.66
C SER A 159 -8.21 10.31 5.22
N PHE A 160 -8.05 8.98 5.30
CA PHE A 160 -6.83 8.35 5.78
C PHE A 160 -5.63 8.72 4.89
N SER A 161 -5.81 8.72 3.56
CA SER A 161 -4.78 9.16 2.62
C SER A 161 -4.41 10.64 2.82
N ASN A 162 -5.39 11.51 3.07
CA ASN A 162 -5.12 12.91 3.40
C ASN A 162 -4.29 13.04 4.67
N ALA A 163 -4.60 12.29 5.73
CA ALA A 163 -3.80 12.29 6.96
C ALA A 163 -2.37 11.80 6.72
N ILE A 164 -2.20 10.69 5.98
CA ILE A 164 -0.87 10.16 5.61
C ILE A 164 -0.04 11.18 4.85
N ASN A 165 -0.64 11.89 3.89
CA ASN A 165 0.07 12.93 3.14
C ASN A 165 0.54 14.06 4.06
N ASN A 166 -0.27 14.43 5.07
CA ASN A 166 0.13 15.41 6.07
C ASN A 166 1.27 14.88 6.96
N LEU A 167 1.27 13.60 7.36
CA LEU A 167 2.38 12.99 8.12
C LEU A 167 3.71 13.14 7.37
N SER A 168 3.71 12.86 6.05
CA SER A 168 4.93 12.97 5.23
C SER A 168 5.53 14.38 5.19
N ALA A 169 4.77 15.42 5.55
CA ALA A 169 5.23 16.80 5.65
C ALA A 169 6.10 17.07 6.88
N PHE A 170 5.87 16.35 7.98
CA PHE A 170 6.47 16.64 9.29
C PHE A 170 7.71 15.81 9.59
N ILE A 171 8.06 14.85 8.72
CA ILE A 171 9.10 13.89 9.04
C ILE A 171 10.33 14.06 8.14
N GLN A 172 11.50 14.16 8.76
CA GLN A 172 12.81 14.02 8.11
C GLN A 172 13.14 12.52 7.85
N ILE A 173 12.20 11.75 7.32
CA ILE A 173 12.38 10.32 7.04
C ILE A 173 13.07 10.12 5.68
N ASP A 174 13.66 8.94 5.46
CA ASP A 174 14.16 8.48 4.16
C ASP A 174 13.12 8.74 3.04
N LYS A 175 13.55 9.49 2.02
CA LYS A 175 12.76 9.81 0.81
C LYS A 175 12.13 8.57 0.18
N ASN A 176 12.77 7.40 0.31
CA ASN A 176 12.25 6.13 -0.21
C ASN A 176 11.00 5.64 0.52
N GLN A 177 10.93 5.78 1.84
CA GLN A 177 9.76 5.37 2.63
C GLN A 177 8.56 6.26 2.33
N ILE A 178 8.77 7.57 2.22
CA ILE A 178 7.73 8.54 1.84
C ILE A 178 7.21 8.24 0.42
N SER A 179 8.11 8.04 -0.54
CA SER A 179 7.73 7.69 -1.91
C SER A 179 6.94 6.37 -1.97
N PHE A 180 7.30 5.39 -1.16
CA PHE A 180 6.60 4.11 -1.07
C PHE A 180 5.19 4.27 -0.51
N MET A 181 5.03 5.00 0.60
CA MET A 181 3.71 5.26 1.19
C MET A 181 2.80 6.07 0.28
N ASN A 182 3.35 7.05 -0.42
CA ASN A 182 2.62 7.81 -1.43
C ASN A 182 2.16 6.93 -2.59
N GLY A 183 3.00 5.99 -3.04
CA GLY A 183 2.65 4.97 -4.02
C GLY A 183 1.53 4.06 -3.52
N MET A 184 1.59 3.61 -2.26
CA MET A 184 0.52 2.81 -1.68
C MET A 184 -0.78 3.58 -1.51
N ALA A 185 -0.74 4.80 -1.00
CA ALA A 185 -1.92 5.66 -0.89
C ALA A 185 -2.52 5.92 -2.27
N TYR A 186 -1.69 6.08 -3.30
CA TYR A 186 -2.11 6.19 -4.69
C TYR A 186 -2.79 4.93 -5.21
N ASP A 187 -2.18 3.76 -5.05
CA ASP A 187 -2.78 2.48 -5.43
C ASP A 187 -4.08 2.27 -4.67
N TYR A 188 -4.11 2.58 -3.38
CA TYR A 188 -5.30 2.51 -2.53
C TYR A 188 -6.42 3.41 -3.05
N LEU A 189 -6.10 4.68 -3.35
CA LEU A 189 -7.05 5.62 -3.93
C LEU A 189 -7.54 5.17 -5.31
N ILE A 190 -6.68 4.64 -6.18
CA ILE A 190 -7.08 4.10 -7.49
C ILE A 190 -8.00 2.89 -7.32
N GLU A 191 -7.65 1.94 -6.47
CA GLU A 191 -8.46 0.73 -6.30
C GLU A 191 -9.85 1.06 -5.76
N PHE A 192 -9.96 2.06 -4.87
CA PHE A 192 -11.25 2.57 -4.42
C PHE A 192 -11.97 3.42 -5.46
N ALA A 193 -11.25 4.30 -6.16
CA ALA A 193 -11.79 5.16 -7.21
C ALA A 193 -12.14 4.42 -8.50
N ASN A 194 -11.73 3.16 -8.67
CA ASN A 194 -12.21 2.28 -9.75
C ASN A 194 -13.53 1.59 -9.37
N SER A 195 -13.84 1.43 -8.08
CA SER A 195 -15.08 0.81 -7.59
C SER A 195 -16.31 1.74 -7.61
N LEU A 196 -16.06 3.04 -7.77
CA LEU A 196 -17.02 4.11 -7.96
C LEU A 196 -16.61 4.78 -9.26
N ALA A 197 -17.47 5.08 -10.22
CA ALA A 197 -17.07 5.81 -11.43
C ALA A 197 -16.71 7.29 -11.12
N VAL A 198 -15.68 7.52 -10.30
CA VAL A 198 -15.41 8.73 -9.51
C VAL A 198 -13.96 9.19 -9.72
N ILE A 199 -13.77 9.80 -10.90
CA ILE A 199 -13.16 11.12 -11.16
C ILE A 199 -12.01 11.59 -10.24
N LYS A 200 -10.84 11.80 -10.86
CA LYS A 200 -9.85 12.87 -10.57
C LYS A 200 -9.43 13.12 -9.10
N PHE A 201 -9.28 12.13 -8.24
CA PHE A 201 -8.33 12.28 -7.13
C PHE A 201 -6.92 12.20 -7.71
N ASN A 202 -6.50 13.32 -8.32
CA ASN A 202 -5.29 13.39 -9.13
C ASN A 202 -4.06 13.15 -8.24
N SER A 203 -3.31 12.13 -8.63
CA SER A 203 -1.92 11.80 -8.27
C SER A 203 -0.98 12.95 -7.87
N LYS A 204 -1.26 14.18 -8.32
CA LYS A 204 -0.44 15.36 -8.09
C LYS A 204 -0.56 15.97 -6.69
N THR A 205 -1.70 15.85 -5.99
CA THR A 205 -1.83 16.44 -4.64
C THR A 205 -0.85 15.80 -3.66
N VAL A 206 -0.67 14.47 -3.72
CA VAL A 206 0.30 13.70 -2.92
C VAL A 206 1.73 14.10 -3.27
N TYR A 207 2.09 14.09 -4.57
CA TYR A 207 3.42 14.46 -5.07
C TYR A 207 3.82 15.90 -4.69
N ILE A 208 2.88 16.84 -4.73
CA ILE A 208 3.17 18.25 -4.49
C ILE A 208 3.11 18.62 -3.00
N TYR A 209 2.33 17.94 -2.15
CA TYR A 209 2.45 18.08 -0.68
C TYR A 209 3.85 17.69 -0.21
N THR A 210 4.40 16.60 -0.76
CA THR A 210 5.81 16.22 -0.55
C THR A 210 6.77 17.25 -1.10
N ASN A 211 6.59 17.76 -2.33
CA ASN A 211 7.51 18.76 -2.88
C ASN A 211 7.46 20.10 -2.11
N MET A 212 6.28 20.54 -1.66
CA MET A 212 6.15 21.77 -0.87
C MET A 212 6.91 21.67 0.44
N ASN A 213 6.74 20.58 1.17
CA ASN A 213 7.43 20.40 2.44
C ASN A 213 8.91 20.00 2.27
N GLN A 214 9.26 19.25 1.23
CA GLN A 214 10.67 18.93 0.90
C GLN A 214 11.46 20.19 0.50
N THR A 215 10.88 21.08 -0.32
CA THR A 215 11.51 22.36 -0.69
C THR A 215 11.66 23.32 0.50
N ILE A 216 10.92 23.10 1.60
CA ILE A 216 10.92 23.97 2.79
C ILE A 216 11.74 23.40 3.94
N ASN A 217 11.81 22.06 4.06
CA ASN A 217 12.52 21.37 5.15
C ASN A 217 13.92 20.86 4.76
N ILE A 218 14.23 20.68 3.47
CA ILE A 218 15.54 20.18 3.01
C ILE A 218 16.41 21.38 2.58
N ASP A 219 17.33 21.78 3.45
CA ASP A 219 18.33 22.83 3.24
C ASP A 219 17.75 24.21 2.86
N ASN A 220 17.24 24.89 3.89
CA ASN A 220 16.93 26.32 3.90
C ASN A 220 18.08 27.20 3.38
N ASP A 221 19.31 26.72 3.20
CA ASP A 221 20.43 27.52 2.69
C ASP A 221 20.65 27.42 1.16
N SER A 222 20.12 26.38 0.49
CA SER A 222 20.42 26.12 -0.94
C SER A 222 19.34 26.57 -1.93
N ILE A 223 18.09 26.71 -1.47
CA ILE A 223 16.94 26.96 -2.34
C ILE A 223 16.66 28.47 -2.45
N ASP A 224 16.53 28.98 -3.68
CA ASP A 224 16.21 30.39 -3.92
C ASP A 224 14.70 30.71 -3.80
N ALA A 225 14.38 32.00 -3.66
CA ALA A 225 13.00 32.47 -3.54
C ALA A 225 12.13 32.14 -4.76
N GLN A 226 12.72 32.06 -5.96
CA GLN A 226 11.97 31.76 -7.18
C GLN A 226 11.46 30.32 -7.17
N THR A 227 12.30 29.39 -6.73
CA THR A 227 11.97 27.97 -6.58
C THR A 227 10.84 27.79 -5.57
N ILE A 228 10.95 28.43 -4.40
CA ILE A 228 9.90 28.37 -3.37
C ILE A 228 8.58 28.96 -3.92
N ASN A 229 8.63 30.07 -4.65
CA ASN A 229 7.43 30.65 -5.27
C ASN A 229 6.76 29.70 -6.28
N ILE A 230 7.54 29.02 -7.12
CA ILE A 230 7.01 28.04 -8.09
C ILE A 230 6.30 26.92 -7.34
N VAL A 231 6.97 26.34 -6.35
CA VAL A 231 6.44 25.24 -5.55
C VAL A 231 5.16 25.64 -4.82
N ILE A 232 5.09 26.83 -4.20
CA ILE A 232 3.86 27.30 -3.55
C ILE A 232 2.68 27.38 -4.54
N LYS A 233 2.89 27.95 -5.74
CA LYS A 233 1.81 28.11 -6.72
C LYS A 233 1.30 26.76 -7.23
N GLU A 234 2.22 25.83 -7.46
CA GLU A 234 1.87 24.46 -7.87
C GLU A 234 1.11 23.75 -6.77
N ALA A 235 1.56 23.85 -5.51
CA ALA A 235 0.87 23.25 -4.37
C ALA A 235 -0.53 23.80 -4.16
N VAL A 236 -0.70 25.12 -4.18
CA VAL A 236 -2.03 25.73 -4.04
C VAL A 236 -2.97 25.27 -5.15
N LYS A 237 -2.48 25.17 -6.39
CA LYS A 237 -3.31 24.67 -7.50
C LYS A 237 -3.82 23.26 -7.23
N GLU A 238 -2.94 22.35 -6.80
CA GLU A 238 -3.35 20.97 -6.53
C GLU A 238 -4.22 20.83 -5.27
N PHE A 239 -4.04 21.71 -4.28
CA PHE A 239 -4.93 21.77 -3.11
C PHE A 239 -6.33 22.20 -3.54
N ILE A 240 -6.44 23.21 -4.40
CA ILE A 240 -7.73 23.64 -4.95
C ILE A 240 -8.35 22.51 -5.78
N ASP A 241 -7.59 21.83 -6.64
CA ASP A 241 -8.08 20.70 -7.43
C ASP A 241 -8.61 19.57 -6.51
N TYR A 242 -7.89 19.23 -5.43
CA TYR A 242 -8.36 18.28 -4.42
C TYR A 242 -9.64 18.76 -3.73
N VAL A 243 -9.68 20.03 -3.31
CA VAL A 243 -10.84 20.64 -2.63
C VAL A 243 -12.08 20.60 -3.53
N LEU A 244 -11.93 20.85 -4.82
CA LEU A 244 -13.00 20.74 -5.81
C LEU A 244 -13.50 19.28 -5.93
N SER A 245 -12.60 18.30 -5.96
CA SER A 245 -12.97 16.88 -6.00
C SER A 245 -13.74 16.44 -4.75
N ILE A 246 -13.25 16.75 -3.55
CA ILE A 246 -13.97 16.41 -2.32
C ILE A 246 -15.32 17.15 -2.21
N ALA A 247 -15.45 18.35 -2.76
CA ALA A 247 -16.67 19.14 -2.76
C ALA A 247 -17.73 18.56 -3.72
N GLU A 248 -17.34 18.18 -4.94
CA GLU A 248 -18.20 17.50 -5.92
C GLU A 248 -18.88 16.27 -5.30
N TYR A 249 -18.11 15.56 -4.48
CA TYR A 249 -18.50 14.32 -3.83
C TYR A 249 -19.02 14.48 -2.40
N LYS A 250 -19.02 15.71 -1.89
CA LYS A 250 -19.44 16.06 -0.52
C LYS A 250 -18.73 15.23 0.55
N ILE A 251 -17.46 14.84 0.33
CA ILE A 251 -16.66 13.93 1.19
C ILE A 251 -16.46 14.44 2.62
N TYR A 252 -16.69 15.73 2.87
CA TYR A 252 -16.83 16.29 4.20
C TYR A 252 -18.05 17.21 4.33
N SER A 253 -18.81 17.11 5.42
CA SER A 253 -20.00 17.95 5.66
C SER A 253 -19.69 19.28 6.35
N HIS A 254 -18.62 19.32 7.14
CA HIS A 254 -18.24 20.48 7.97
C HIS A 254 -17.35 21.49 7.23
N ILE A 255 -16.81 21.13 6.06
CA ILE A 255 -15.88 21.98 5.31
C ILE A 255 -16.66 23.03 4.51
N ARG A 256 -16.27 24.29 4.68
CA ARG A 256 -16.71 25.43 3.85
C ARG A 256 -15.80 25.53 2.63
N TYR A 257 -16.12 24.76 1.58
CA TYR A 257 -15.26 24.60 0.41
C TYR A 257 -14.91 25.92 -0.30
N ASP A 258 -15.89 26.80 -0.53
CA ASP A 258 -15.66 28.08 -1.20
C ASP A 258 -14.67 28.96 -0.43
N GLU A 259 -14.84 29.05 0.90
CA GLU A 259 -13.94 29.83 1.76
C GLU A 259 -12.52 29.25 1.80
N LEU A 260 -12.38 27.93 1.76
CA LEU A 260 -11.09 27.28 1.68
C LEU A 260 -10.37 27.60 0.36
N ILE A 261 -11.09 27.53 -0.77
CA ILE A 261 -10.56 27.88 -2.09
C ILE A 261 -10.14 29.35 -2.13
N ASP A 262 -10.98 30.26 -1.63
CA ASP A 262 -10.69 31.70 -1.59
C ASP A 262 -9.45 32.01 -0.76
N ASN A 263 -9.30 31.37 0.41
CA ASN A 263 -8.12 31.53 1.27
C ASN A 263 -6.84 31.00 0.59
N LEU A 264 -6.93 29.85 -0.10
CA LEU A 264 -5.82 29.28 -0.85
C LEU A 264 -5.39 30.19 -2.01
N GLU A 265 -6.34 30.68 -2.82
CA GLU A 265 -6.04 31.63 -3.91
C GLU A 265 -5.41 32.91 -3.37
N LYS A 266 -5.89 33.43 -2.23
CA LYS A 266 -5.29 34.61 -1.58
C LYS A 266 -3.82 34.37 -1.20
N LEU A 267 -3.50 33.23 -0.60
CA LEU A 267 -2.12 32.87 -0.24
C LEU A 267 -1.22 32.72 -1.47
N LYS A 268 -1.75 32.19 -2.57
CA LYS A 268 -1.06 32.13 -3.86
C LYS A 268 -0.81 33.52 -4.46
N GLN A 269 -1.76 34.45 -4.36
CA GLN A 269 -1.54 35.85 -4.78
C GLN A 269 -0.49 36.55 -3.93
N ASP A 270 -0.50 36.33 -2.60
CA ASP A 270 0.53 36.85 -1.71
C ASP A 270 1.92 36.29 -2.11
N ALA A 271 2.01 35.00 -2.45
CA ALA A 271 3.26 34.40 -2.89
C ALA A 271 3.77 35.04 -4.19
N ILE A 272 2.89 35.32 -5.16
CA ILE A 272 3.24 36.00 -6.41
C ILE A 272 3.76 37.42 -6.15
N ARG A 273 3.15 38.15 -5.21
CA ARG A 273 3.59 39.50 -4.82
C ARG A 273 4.98 39.47 -4.18
N ASP A 274 5.18 38.52 -3.27
CA ASP A 274 6.40 38.40 -2.46
C ASP A 274 7.45 37.45 -3.09
N LYS A 275 7.39 37.21 -4.42
CA LYS A 275 8.20 36.20 -5.15
C LYS A 275 9.74 36.30 -5.05
N GLN A 276 10.27 37.40 -4.49
CA GLN A 276 11.71 37.61 -4.29
C GLN A 276 12.11 37.54 -2.81
N ASP A 277 11.14 37.55 -1.88
CA ASP A 277 11.37 37.56 -0.43
C ASP A 277 11.20 36.14 0.11
N LYS A 278 12.33 35.48 0.37
CA LYS A 278 12.38 34.10 0.84
C LYS A 278 11.65 33.90 2.16
N ASP A 279 11.86 34.78 3.13
CA ASP A 279 11.27 34.65 4.47
C ASP A 279 9.76 34.80 4.42
N ARG A 280 9.25 35.72 3.58
CA ARG A 280 7.81 35.84 3.34
C ARG A 280 7.24 34.59 2.68
N LEU A 281 7.91 34.02 1.68
CA LEU A 281 7.45 32.81 1.01
C LEU A 281 7.40 31.61 1.98
N LEU A 282 8.42 31.45 2.83
CA LEU A 282 8.41 30.44 3.90
C LEU A 282 7.24 30.67 4.88
N GLY A 283 6.98 31.91 5.26
CA GLY A 283 5.83 32.28 6.08
C GLY A 283 4.47 31.98 5.41
N ILE A 284 4.35 32.20 4.10
CA ILE A 284 3.14 31.86 3.34
C ILE A 284 2.92 30.35 3.32
N SER A 285 3.98 29.56 3.13
CA SER A 285 3.80 28.11 3.16
C SER A 285 3.38 27.58 4.53
N LYS A 286 3.90 28.13 5.63
CA LYS A 286 3.42 27.78 6.98
C LYS A 286 1.93 28.07 7.13
N LYS A 287 1.46 29.23 6.66
CA LYS A 287 0.02 29.57 6.66
C LYS A 287 -0.81 28.62 5.82
N ILE A 288 -0.28 28.13 4.69
CA ILE A 288 -0.97 27.12 3.86
C ILE A 288 -1.14 25.81 4.64
N ASN A 289 -0.08 25.33 5.28
CA ASN A 289 -0.15 24.12 6.11
C ASN A 289 -1.10 24.30 7.30
N GLU A 290 -1.03 25.42 8.02
CA GLU A 290 -1.94 25.74 9.12
C GLU A 290 -3.41 25.79 8.67
N LEU A 291 -3.68 26.43 7.53
CA LEU A 291 -5.02 26.49 6.94
C LEU A 291 -5.54 25.08 6.62
N TRP A 292 -4.70 24.22 6.05
CA TRP A 292 -5.05 22.84 5.72
C TRP A 292 -5.35 22.03 6.98
N MET A 293 -4.43 22.02 7.94
CA MET A 293 -4.55 21.31 9.21
C MET A 293 -5.82 21.71 9.98
N ASN A 294 -6.06 23.02 10.11
CA ASN A 294 -7.24 23.54 10.81
C ASN A 294 -8.54 23.17 10.09
N THR A 295 -8.55 23.18 8.76
CA THR A 295 -9.72 22.81 7.94
C THR A 295 -10.14 21.37 8.18
N PHE A 296 -9.16 20.46 8.27
CA PHE A 296 -9.39 19.02 8.45
C PHE A 296 -9.34 18.57 9.92
N ASN A 297 -9.23 19.50 10.86
CA ASN A 297 -9.08 19.24 12.30
C ASN A 297 -7.93 18.26 12.62
N LEU A 298 -6.83 18.35 11.86
CA LEU A 298 -5.60 17.62 12.13
C LEU A 298 -4.78 18.41 13.14
N THR A 299 -4.33 17.79 14.22
CA THR A 299 -3.51 18.45 15.24
C THR A 299 -2.03 18.20 15.00
N SER A 300 -1.16 19.09 15.49
CA SER A 300 0.29 18.87 15.43
C SER A 300 0.70 17.59 16.15
N GLU A 301 0.07 17.28 17.29
CA GLU A 301 0.33 16.05 18.05
C GLU A 301 0.00 14.78 17.25
N MET A 302 -1.06 14.78 16.44
CA MET A 302 -1.36 13.66 15.54
C MET A 302 -0.32 13.51 14.42
N MET A 303 0.33 14.61 14.04
CA MET A 303 1.32 14.60 12.96
C MET A 303 2.74 14.29 13.42
N GLU A 304 3.01 14.39 14.72
CA GLU A 304 4.27 13.98 15.34
C GLU A 304 4.30 12.45 15.48
N ILE A 305 5.01 11.80 14.55
CA ILE A 305 5.19 10.35 14.55
C ILE A 305 6.67 9.96 14.49
N SER A 306 7.00 8.85 15.14
CA SER A 306 8.29 8.17 15.07
C SER A 306 8.43 7.33 13.80
N GLU A 307 9.66 6.92 13.48
CA GLU A 307 9.93 6.01 12.36
C GLU A 307 9.21 4.65 12.54
N SER A 308 9.19 4.09 13.75
CA SER A 308 8.47 2.85 14.05
C SER A 308 6.95 2.97 13.90
N GLU A 309 6.38 4.13 14.24
CA GLU A 309 4.96 4.41 14.00
C GLU A 309 4.65 4.50 12.51
N MET A 310 5.56 5.12 11.75
CA MET A 310 5.46 5.21 10.29
C MET A 310 5.53 3.85 9.61
N GLU A 311 6.43 2.97 10.04
CA GLU A 311 6.50 1.57 9.59
C GLU A 311 5.18 0.84 9.86
N THR A 312 4.61 1.01 11.05
CA THR A 312 3.32 0.40 11.42
C THR A 312 2.17 0.92 10.54
N ILE A 313 2.11 2.23 10.29
CA ILE A 313 1.13 2.85 9.39
C ILE A 313 1.32 2.34 7.95
N THR A 314 2.57 2.18 7.52
CA THR A 314 2.94 1.63 6.21
C THR A 314 2.41 0.21 6.06
N ASP A 315 2.71 -0.66 7.02
CA ASP A 315 2.26 -2.05 7.00
C ASP A 315 0.73 -2.11 7.03
N TYR A 316 0.07 -1.36 7.91
CA TYR A 316 -1.39 -1.30 7.96
C TYR A 316 -2.01 -0.84 6.63
N THR A 317 -1.43 0.16 5.99
CA THR A 317 -1.88 0.64 4.67
C THR A 317 -1.68 -0.43 3.60
N TYR A 318 -0.51 -1.07 3.61
CA TYR A 318 -0.15 -2.15 2.69
C TYR A 318 -1.09 -3.34 2.80
N THR A 319 -1.36 -3.82 4.01
CA THR A 319 -2.19 -5.01 4.21
C THR A 319 -3.65 -4.76 3.80
N ASN A 320 -4.18 -3.56 4.09
CA ASN A 320 -5.49 -3.17 3.58
C ASN A 320 -5.52 -3.12 2.04
N LEU A 321 -4.46 -2.60 1.41
CA LEU A 321 -4.36 -2.55 -0.06
C LEU A 321 -4.36 -3.97 -0.64
N LEU A 322 -3.54 -4.84 -0.08
CA LEU A 322 -3.42 -6.21 -0.52
C LEU A 322 -4.74 -6.97 -0.37
N MET A 323 -5.50 -6.75 0.71
CA MET A 323 -6.85 -7.34 0.85
C MET A 323 -7.80 -6.94 -0.28
N LEU A 324 -7.78 -5.66 -0.70
CA LEU A 324 -8.60 -5.18 -1.81
C LEU A 324 -8.20 -5.81 -3.13
N GLN A 325 -6.89 -5.87 -3.39
CA GLN A 325 -6.35 -6.46 -4.61
C GLN A 325 -6.60 -7.97 -4.66
N CYS A 326 -6.44 -8.67 -3.53
CA CYS A 326 -6.88 -10.05 -3.38
C CYS A 326 -8.35 -10.16 -3.75
N LYS A 327 -9.24 -9.34 -3.15
CA LYS A 327 -10.68 -9.32 -3.46
C LYS A 327 -10.99 -9.10 -4.95
N GLN A 328 -10.18 -8.31 -5.66
CA GLN A 328 -10.36 -8.06 -7.10
C GLN A 328 -9.82 -9.20 -7.97
N ALA A 329 -8.78 -9.89 -7.53
CA ALA A 329 -8.19 -11.04 -8.19
C ALA A 329 -9.05 -12.32 -8.06
N VAL A 330 -9.99 -12.38 -7.11
CA VAL A 330 -10.81 -13.57 -6.84
C VAL A 330 -11.91 -13.79 -7.88
N VAL A 331 -12.19 -15.06 -8.16
CA VAL A 331 -13.41 -15.51 -8.85
C VAL A 331 -14.62 -15.59 -7.89
N ARG A 332 -14.44 -15.79 -6.57
CA ARG A 332 -15.51 -16.03 -5.57
C ARG A 332 -15.18 -15.55 -4.13
N VAL A 333 -15.64 -14.35 -3.76
CA VAL A 333 -15.79 -13.91 -2.36
C VAL A 333 -17.28 -13.82 -2.02
N THR A 334 -17.69 -14.35 -0.88
CA THR A 334 -19.09 -14.21 -0.43
C THR A 334 -19.41 -12.73 -0.17
N PRO A 335 -20.46 -12.14 -0.79
CA PRO A 335 -20.77 -10.71 -0.64
C PRO A 335 -20.95 -10.24 0.81
N GLU A 336 -21.55 -11.08 1.66
CA GLU A 336 -21.76 -10.79 3.08
C GLU A 336 -20.43 -10.71 3.85
N VAL A 337 -19.49 -11.61 3.54
CA VAL A 337 -18.15 -11.61 4.13
C VAL A 337 -17.41 -10.33 3.75
N TRP A 338 -17.38 -10.00 2.46
CA TRP A 338 -16.75 -8.77 1.99
C TRP A 338 -17.39 -7.52 2.60
N LYS A 339 -18.73 -7.45 2.63
CA LYS A 339 -19.44 -6.32 3.25
C LYS A 339 -19.09 -6.16 4.73
N GLY A 340 -18.90 -7.27 5.45
CA GLY A 340 -18.43 -7.27 6.83
C GLY A 340 -17.04 -6.64 6.95
N ILE A 341 -16.08 -7.12 6.16
CA ILE A 341 -14.71 -6.57 6.13
C ILE A 341 -14.74 -5.09 5.73
N GLU A 342 -15.41 -4.74 4.63
CA GLU A 342 -15.56 -3.38 4.11
C GLU A 342 -16.09 -2.41 5.18
N SER A 343 -17.01 -2.88 6.02
CA SER A 343 -17.60 -2.07 7.09
C SER A 343 -16.64 -1.73 8.23
N ARG A 344 -15.60 -2.54 8.43
CA ARG A 344 -14.59 -2.40 9.51
C ARG A 344 -13.24 -1.87 9.04
N MET A 345 -12.95 -1.95 7.74
CA MET A 345 -11.73 -1.37 7.18
C MET A 345 -11.63 0.13 7.49
N LEU A 346 -10.40 0.57 7.81
CA LEU A 346 -10.05 1.94 8.16
C LEU A 346 -10.89 2.53 9.29
N LEU A 347 -11.17 1.72 10.30
CA LEU A 347 -11.78 2.14 11.55
C LEU A 347 -10.91 1.76 12.74
N PRO A 348 -11.05 2.49 13.86
CA PRO A 348 -10.38 2.16 15.10
C PRO A 348 -10.84 0.80 15.64
N VAL A 349 -9.96 0.13 16.41
CA VAL A 349 -10.39 -1.00 17.23
C VAL A 349 -11.13 -0.42 18.43
N LYS A 350 -12.38 -0.84 18.63
CA LYS A 350 -13.16 -0.46 19.82
C LYS A 350 -12.78 -1.41 20.94
N ASN A 351 -12.17 -0.89 21.99
CA ASN A 351 -11.99 -1.63 23.23
C ASN A 351 -13.36 -1.65 23.93
N ASP A 352 -14.02 -2.81 23.94
CA ASP A 352 -15.24 -3.06 24.72
C ASP A 352 -14.99 -2.98 26.24
#